data_AF-A0A654DDK2-F1
#
_entry.id   AF-A0A654DDK2-F1
#
_cell.length_a   1.000
_cell.length_b   1.000
_cell.length_c   1.000
_cell.angle_alpha   90.00
_cell.angle_beta   90.00
_cell.angle_gamma   90.00
#
_symmetry.space_group_name_H-M   'P 1'
#
loop_
_entity.id
_entity.type
_entity.pdbx_description
1 polymer ?
#
loop_
_entity_poly.entity_id
_entity_poly.type
_entity_poly.pdbx_seq_one_letter_code
_entity_poly.pdbx_strand_id
1 'polypeptide(L)'
;MNLSGLGVFHTVIGLTALLGAVLGFISYGKINLTVLSGKLYFYATAITSLTALGISKQGGFNAGHVFSLFILVLVTVAYWLHATKKSSTKSQYFENFLWSFSFFLSLVPTVNETFTRVPVGHPWQRI
;
A
#
# COMPACT_ATOMS: atom_id res chain seq x y z
N MET A 1 16.62 -9.60 -14.63
CA MET A 1 16.02 -9.54 -13.29
C MET A 1 15.15 -10.78 -13.16
N ASN A 2 15.59 -11.80 -12.43
CA ASN A 2 14.73 -12.96 -12.17
C ASN A 2 13.55 -12.46 -11.33
N LEU A 3 12.33 -12.68 -11.80
CA LEU A 3 11.13 -12.55 -10.97
C LEU A 3 11.23 -13.61 -9.87
N SER A 4 11.78 -13.23 -8.71
CA SER A 4 11.67 -14.06 -7.52
C SER A 4 10.19 -14.24 -7.20
N GLY A 5 9.77 -15.45 -6.83
CA GLY A 5 8.37 -15.71 -6.45
C GLY A 5 7.86 -14.73 -5.37
N LEU A 6 8.76 -14.24 -4.52
CA LEU A 6 8.47 -13.20 -3.52
C LEU A 6 8.11 -11.84 -4.15
N GLY A 7 8.75 -11.47 -5.26
CA GLY A 7 8.47 -10.22 -5.98
C GLY A 7 7.10 -10.25 -6.68
N VAL A 8 6.75 -11.37 -7.32
CA VAL A 8 5.42 -11.57 -7.91
C VAL A 8 4.34 -11.51 -6.83
N PHE A 9 4.55 -12.22 -5.71
CA PHE A 9 3.65 -12.19 -4.56
C PHE A 9 3.47 -10.78 -4.00
N HIS A 10 4.56 -10.03 -3.82
CA HIS A 10 4.53 -8.64 -3.38
C HIS A 10 3.67 -7.77 -4.31
N THR A 11 3.86 -7.86 -5.63
CA THR A 11 3.09 -7.07 -6.60
C THR A 11 1.60 -7.45 -6.60
N VAL A 12 1.25 -8.73 -6.56
CA VAL A 12 -0.15 -9.19 -6.57
C VAL A 12 -0.91 -8.70 -5.32
N ILE A 13 -0.28 -8.78 -4.14
CA ILE A 13 -0.90 -8.30 -2.90
C ILE A 13 -0.97 -6.78 -2.88
N GLY A 14 0.05 -6.08 -3.37
CA GLY A 14 0.03 -4.62 -3.51
C GLY A 14 -1.14 -4.15 -4.39
N LEU A 15 -1.39 -4.85 -5.49
CA LEU A 15 -2.56 -4.57 -6.35
C LEU A 15 -3.89 -4.82 -5.63
N THR A 16 -3.96 -5.92 -4.87
CA THR A 16 -5.16 -6.24 -4.07
C THR A 16 -5.41 -5.19 -2.98
N ALA A 17 -4.35 -4.66 -2.37
CA ALA A 17 -4.44 -3.54 -1.43
C ALA A 17 -5.05 -2.31 -2.11
N LEU A 18 -4.49 -1.88 -3.25
CA LEU A 18 -4.99 -0.73 -4.00
C LEU A 18 -6.46 -0.89 -4.41
N LEU A 19 -6.85 -2.08 -4.87
CA LEU A 19 -8.25 -2.38 -5.18
C LEU A 19 -9.15 -2.25 -3.95
N GLY A 20 -8.71 -2.76 -2.79
CA GLY A 20 -9.42 -2.61 -1.52
C GLY A 20 -9.65 -1.14 -1.14
N ALA A 21 -8.63 -0.29 -1.30
CA ALA A 21 -8.76 1.15 -1.07
C ALA A 21 -9.74 1.80 -2.05
N VAL A 22 -9.60 1.54 -3.35
CA VAL A 22 -10.44 2.12 -4.39
C VAL A 22 -11.91 1.75 -4.18
N LEU A 23 -12.20 0.48 -3.90
CA LEU A 23 -13.54 0.01 -3.58
C LEU A 23 -14.07 0.67 -2.29
N GLY A 24 -13.20 0.86 -1.28
CA GLY A 24 -13.53 1.61 -0.07
C GLY A 24 -13.96 3.05 -0.36
N PHE A 25 -13.19 3.77 -1.18
CA PHE A 25 -13.50 5.14 -1.58
C PHE A 25 -14.78 5.24 -2.40
N ILE A 26 -14.98 4.35 -3.39
CA ILE A 26 -16.17 4.37 -4.25
C ILE A 26 -17.43 4.04 -3.44
N SER A 27 -17.40 3.00 -2.60
CA SER A 27 -18.59 2.54 -1.88
C SER A 27 -18.92 3.35 -0.64
N TYR A 28 -17.92 3.90 0.06
CA TYR A 28 -18.12 4.52 1.39
C TYR A 28 -17.55 5.93 1.51
N GLY A 29 -16.89 6.47 0.48
CA GLY A 29 -16.22 7.77 0.50
C GLY A 29 -14.97 7.84 1.38
N LYS A 30 -14.61 6.73 2.04
CA LYS A 30 -13.47 6.61 2.95
C LYS A 30 -13.04 5.15 3.10
N ILE A 31 -11.81 4.94 3.54
CA ILE A 31 -11.33 3.63 3.97
C ILE A 31 -11.80 3.41 5.41
N ASN A 32 -12.56 2.35 5.65
CA ASN A 32 -13.14 2.05 6.96
C ASN A 32 -12.91 0.57 7.34
N LEU A 33 -12.28 0.31 8.49
CA LEU A 33 -12.02 -1.07 8.93
C LEU A 33 -13.24 -1.84 9.42
N THR A 34 -14.41 -1.21 9.54
CA THR A 34 -15.64 -1.96 9.87
C THR A 34 -16.16 -2.75 8.67
N VAL A 35 -15.74 -2.42 7.45
CA VAL A 35 -16.19 -3.06 6.20
C VAL A 35 -15.06 -3.88 5.57
N LEU A 36 -15.44 -4.84 4.72
CA LEU A 36 -14.50 -5.77 4.10
C LEU A 36 -13.43 -5.05 3.27
N SER A 37 -13.79 -4.01 2.52
CA SER A 37 -12.86 -3.25 1.67
C SER A 37 -11.74 -2.58 2.47
N GLY A 38 -12.06 -1.96 3.61
CA GLY A 38 -11.03 -1.35 4.47
C GLY A 38 -10.19 -2.38 5.23
N LYS A 39 -10.76 -3.52 5.64
CA LYS A 39 -9.97 -4.63 6.18
C LYS A 39 -9.00 -5.18 5.13
N LEU A 40 -9.49 -5.37 3.90
CA LEU A 40 -8.67 -5.83 2.78
C LEU A 40 -7.52 -4.87 2.52
N TYR A 41 -7.80 -3.57 2.46
CA TYR A 41 -6.76 -2.55 2.33
C TYR A 41 -5.72 -2.64 3.44
N PHE A 42 -6.15 -2.70 4.70
CA PHE A 42 -5.25 -2.76 5.86
C PHE A 42 -4.31 -3.97 5.80
N TYR A 43 -4.88 -5.18 5.72
CA TYR A 43 -4.09 -6.42 5.76
C TYR A 43 -3.18 -6.55 4.53
N ALA A 44 -3.70 -6.26 3.33
CA ALA A 44 -2.91 -6.34 2.12
C ALA A 44 -1.78 -5.29 2.09
N THR A 45 -2.04 -4.06 2.55
CA THR A 45 -0.99 -3.01 2.64
C THR A 45 0.09 -3.38 3.65
N ALA A 46 -0.29 -3.95 4.80
CA ALA A 46 0.67 -4.41 5.80
C ALA A 46 1.56 -5.54 5.24
N ILE A 47 0.96 -6.56 4.61
CA ILE A 47 1.71 -7.68 4.00
C ILE A 47 2.61 -7.18 2.86
N THR A 48 2.10 -6.27 2.02
CA THR A 48 2.87 -5.67 0.92
C THR A 48 4.08 -4.89 1.46
N SER A 49 3.89 -4.10 2.52
CA SER A 49 4.97 -3.33 3.14
C SER A 49 6.04 -4.23 3.76
N LEU A 50 5.64 -5.31 4.43
CA LEU A 50 6.55 -6.30 5.01
C LEU A 50 7.33 -7.07 3.92
N THR A 51 6.66 -7.45 2.84
CA THR A 51 7.31 -8.15 1.72
C THR A 51 8.28 -7.24 0.96
N ALA A 52 8.00 -5.93 0.84
CA ALA A 52 8.96 -4.95 0.30
C ALA A 52 10.27 -4.95 1.09
N LEU A 53 10.18 -4.98 2.43
CA LEU A 53 11.36 -5.07 3.31
C LEU A 53 12.09 -6.43 3.16
N GLY A 54 11.36 -7.51 2.90
CA GLY A 54 11.93 -8.84 2.67
C GLY A 54 12.69 -9.00 1.35
N ILE A 55 12.29 -8.28 0.29
CA ILE A 55 12.94 -8.29 -1.03
C ILE A 55 14.35 -7.65 -0.97
N SER A 56 14.64 -6.84 0.05
CA SER A 56 15.90 -6.11 0.26
C SER A 56 17.19 -6.93 0.17
N LYS A 57 17.12 -8.26 0.38
CA LYS A 57 18.30 -9.14 0.39
C LYS A 57 19.07 -9.23 -0.94
N GLN A 58 18.56 -8.68 -2.05
CA GLN A 58 19.20 -8.76 -3.37
C GLN A 58 19.66 -7.40 -3.96
N GLY A 59 19.43 -6.25 -3.33
CA GLY A 59 19.66 -4.95 -4.00
C GLY A 59 19.81 -3.66 -3.16
N GLY A 60 19.98 -3.75 -1.84
CA GLY A 60 20.25 -2.57 -0.98
C GLY A 60 19.02 -1.74 -0.59
N PHE A 61 19.23 -0.72 0.25
CA PHE A 61 18.19 0.16 0.78
C PHE A 61 17.83 1.23 -0.26
N ASN A 62 16.61 1.16 -0.83
CA ASN A 62 16.12 2.09 -1.85
C ASN A 62 14.95 2.95 -1.33
N ALA A 63 14.52 3.93 -2.13
CA ALA A 63 13.37 4.78 -1.79
C ALA A 63 12.09 3.98 -1.48
N GLY A 64 11.84 2.87 -2.21
CA GLY A 64 10.70 1.98 -1.96
C GLY A 64 10.67 1.38 -0.55
N HIS A 65 11.83 1.12 0.06
CA HIS A 65 11.91 0.66 1.46
C HIS A 65 11.53 1.76 2.45
N VAL A 66 11.93 3.00 2.16
CA VAL A 66 11.54 4.16 2.97
C VAL A 66 10.03 4.34 2.92
N PHE A 67 9.45 4.27 1.72
CA PHE A 67 8.00 4.33 1.55
C PHE A 67 7.28 3.17 2.25
N SER A 68 7.77 1.93 2.15
CA SER A 68 7.12 0.78 2.81
C SER A 68 7.13 0.90 4.34
N LEU A 69 8.25 1.32 4.93
CA LEU A 69 8.34 1.57 6.37
C LEU A 69 7.40 2.69 6.80
N PHE A 70 7.38 3.79 6.04
CA PHE A 70 6.56 4.94 6.35
C PHE A 70 5.06 4.63 6.23
N ILE A 71 4.65 3.91 5.18
CA ILE A 71 3.27 3.42 5.00
C ILE A 71 2.88 2.49 6.15
N LEU A 72 3.77 1.58 6.56
CA LEU A 72 3.51 0.68 7.69
C LEU A 72 3.21 1.47 8.97
N VAL A 73 4.02 2.48 9.28
CA VAL A 73 3.80 3.37 10.44
C VAL A 73 2.45 4.08 10.34
N LEU A 74 2.12 4.69 9.19
CA LEU A 74 0.85 5.39 9.00
C LEU A 74 -0.35 4.47 9.21
N VAL A 75 -0.29 3.26 8.64
CA VAL A 75 -1.36 2.26 8.73
C VAL A 75 -1.53 1.73 10.15
N THR A 76 -0.43 1.54 10.89
CA THR A 76 -0.47 1.17 12.32
C THR A 76 -1.07 2.28 13.17
N VAL A 77 -0.68 3.54 12.95
CA VAL A 77 -1.24 4.69 13.68
C VAL A 77 -2.73 4.86 13.38
N ALA A 78 -3.14 4.72 12.11
CA ALA A 78 -4.54 4.78 11.70
C ALA A 78 -5.37 3.68 12.37
N TYR A 79 -4.85 2.45 12.42
CA TYR A 79 -5.47 1.35 13.15
C TYR A 79 -5.61 1.64 14.66
N TRP A 80 -4.56 2.19 15.28
CA TRP A 80 -4.58 2.52 16.70
C TRP A 80 -5.62 3.61 17.02
N LEU A 81 -5.75 4.63 16.17
CA LEU A 81 -6.80 5.64 16.27
C LEU A 81 -8.19 5.04 16.15
N HIS A 82 -8.38 4.13 15.16
CA HIS A 82 -9.64 3.42 14.96
C HIS A 82 -10.06 2.62 16.20
N ALA A 83 -9.10 1.92 16.83
CA ALA A 83 -9.35 1.07 17.99
C ALA A 83 -9.61 1.86 19.28
N THR A 84 -8.91 2.96 19.50
CA THR A 84 -8.93 3.67 20.80
C THR A 84 -9.88 4.85 20.87
N LYS A 85 -10.17 5.52 19.74
CA LYS A 85 -10.84 6.83 19.73
C LYS A 85 -12.04 6.92 18.79
N LYS A 86 -12.77 5.81 18.64
CA LYS A 86 -13.95 5.70 17.76
C LYS A 86 -15.03 6.77 18.01
N SER A 87 -15.14 7.31 19.22
CA SER A 87 -16.13 8.34 19.60
C SER A 87 -15.70 9.79 19.39
N SER A 88 -14.42 10.06 19.06
CA SER A 88 -13.92 11.43 18.91
C SER A 88 -13.92 11.86 17.44
N THR A 89 -14.70 12.89 17.11
CA THR A 89 -14.79 13.45 15.76
C THR A 89 -13.43 13.90 15.20
N LYS A 90 -12.59 14.53 16.02
CA LYS A 90 -11.22 14.93 15.60
C LYS A 90 -10.35 13.72 15.24
N SER A 91 -10.47 12.64 16.02
CA SER A 91 -9.74 11.40 15.75
C SER A 91 -10.19 10.74 14.45
N GLN A 92 -11.50 10.75 14.15
CA GLN A 92 -12.04 10.20 12.91
C GLN A 92 -11.53 10.95 11.67
N TYR A 93 -11.39 12.29 11.74
CA TYR A 93 -10.79 13.06 10.66
C TYR A 93 -9.32 12.72 10.45
N PHE A 94 -8.54 12.62 11.54
CA PHE A 94 -7.13 12.26 11.44
C PHE A 94 -6.92 10.83 10.96
N GLU A 95 -7.78 9.89 11.40
CA GLU A 95 -7.83 8.52 10.88
C GLU A 95 -8.09 8.49 9.37
N ASN A 96 -9.13 9.17 8.89
CA ASN A 96 -9.44 9.24 7.46
C ASN A 96 -8.29 9.87 6.65
N PHE A 97 -7.65 10.90 7.21
CA PHE A 97 -6.47 11.51 6.60
C PHE A 97 -5.33 10.49 6.49
N LEU A 98 -5.01 9.77 7.56
CA LEU A 98 -3.94 8.76 7.55
C LEU A 98 -4.22 7.65 6.54
N TRP A 99 -5.45 7.14 6.46
CA TRP A 99 -5.81 6.13 5.45
C TRP A 99 -5.68 6.63 4.02
N SER A 100 -6.12 7.87 3.77
CA SER A 100 -6.04 8.47 2.44
C SER A 100 -4.61 8.80 2.06
N PHE A 101 -3.82 9.26 3.03
CA PHE A 101 -2.42 9.58 2.85
C PHE A 101 -1.56 8.33 2.65
N SER A 102 -1.82 7.24 3.38
CA SER A 102 -1.14 5.96 3.15
C SER A 102 -1.46 5.41 1.76
N PHE A 103 -2.71 5.54 1.30
CA PHE A 103 -3.10 5.15 -0.05
C PHE A 103 -2.36 5.99 -1.10
N PHE A 104 -2.37 7.32 -0.95
CA PHE A 104 -1.64 8.22 -1.83
C PHE A 104 -0.14 7.88 -1.90
N LEU A 105 0.50 7.66 -0.75
CA LEU A 105 1.92 7.30 -0.70
C LEU A 105 2.21 5.95 -1.31
N SER A 106 1.29 4.98 -1.23
CA SER A 106 1.46 3.68 -1.90
C SER A 106 1.46 3.78 -3.42
N LEU A 107 0.80 4.79 -3.99
CA LEU A 107 0.80 5.01 -5.45
C LEU A 107 2.17 5.46 -5.97
N VAL A 108 2.94 6.24 -5.20
CA VAL A 108 4.24 6.76 -5.63
C VAL A 108 5.23 5.64 -6.05
N PRO A 109 5.54 4.65 -5.19
CA PRO A 109 6.43 3.55 -5.57
C PRO A 109 5.78 2.65 -6.63
N THR A 110 4.47 2.40 -6.59
CA THR A 110 3.78 1.58 -7.61
C THR A 110 3.86 2.20 -9.00
N VAL A 111 3.63 3.49 -9.11
CA VAL A 111 3.73 4.25 -10.36
C VAL A 111 5.18 4.27 -10.85
N ASN A 112 6.14 4.52 -9.95
CA ASN A 112 7.56 4.47 -10.28
C ASN A 112 8.00 3.08 -10.77
N GLU A 113 7.58 2.00 -10.11
CA GLU A 113 7.84 0.62 -10.55
C GLU A 113 7.20 0.31 -11.90
N THR A 114 5.99 0.83 -12.15
CA THR A 114 5.29 0.63 -13.43
C THR A 114 6.03 1.34 -14.56
N PHE A 115 6.34 2.62 -14.41
CA PHE A 115 7.02 3.39 -15.45
C PHE A 115 8.47 2.97 -15.67
N THR A 116 9.19 2.52 -14.64
CA THR A 116 10.56 2.00 -14.80
C THR A 116 10.60 0.61 -15.44
N ARG A 117 9.50 -0.16 -15.40
CA ARG A 117 9.39 -1.47 -16.06
C ARG A 117 8.84 -1.40 -17.48
N VAL A 118 8.17 -0.31 -17.88
CA VAL A 118 7.68 -0.10 -19.25
C VAL A 118 8.78 0.57 -20.09
N PRO A 119 9.36 -0.10 -21.11
CA PRO A 119 10.43 0.48 -21.93
C PRO A 119 9.88 1.62 -22.80
N VAL A 120 10.49 2.80 -22.70
CA VAL A 120 10.18 3.96 -23.56
C VAL A 120 10.81 3.71 -24.94
N GLY A 121 10.19 2.88 -25.77
CA GLY A 121 10.64 2.65 -27.15
C GLY A 121 10.20 1.33 -27.79
N HIS A 122 10.06 0.24 -27.03
CA HIS A 122 9.65 -1.07 -27.56
C HIS A 122 8.79 -1.84 -26.55
N PRO A 123 7.44 -1.85 -26.71
CA PRO A 123 6.52 -2.47 -25.75
C PRO A 123 6.66 -3.98 -25.57
N TRP A 124 7.38 -4.67 -26.46
CA TRP A 124 7.38 -6.14 -26.59
C TRP A 124 8.70 -6.84 -26.30
N GLN A 125 9.76 -6.14 -25.90
CA GLN A 125 11.11 -6.73 -25.92
C GLN A 125 11.54 -7.51 -24.67
N ARG A 126 10.68 -7.65 -23.65
CA ARG A 126 10.93 -8.56 -22.52
C ARG A 126 9.62 -9.11 -21.96
N ILE A 127 9.17 -10.23 -22.53
CA ILE A 127 8.36 -11.23 -21.85
C ILE A 127 9.20 -12.50 -21.82
#